data_AF-A0A4S8MUJ4-F1
#
_entry.id   AF-A0A4S8MUJ4-F1
#
_cell.length_a   1.000
_cell.length_b   1.000
_cell.length_c   1.000
_cell.angle_alpha   90.00
_cell.angle_beta   90.00
_cell.angle_gamma   90.00
#
_symmetry.space_group_name_H-M   'P 1'
#
loop_
_entity.id
_entity.type
_entity.pdbx_description
1 polymer ?
#
loop_
_entity_poly.entity_id
_entity_poly.type
_entity_poly.pdbx_seq_one_letter_code
_entity_poly.pdbx_strand_id
1 'polypeptide(L)'
;MSFLQFARRLGLSACIHPTHGPRRGFHSSFTRPVSSIKHLAWGAGLLLSAATIPLFSRTVRLDAEPLSVESNAESTIDAATGIEFPSAIRVAAKFNVPLLSLVGVGVRTVSFLSIKVYSVGFYADLNNPKLKITSEMTPDEKIAEVVRNSACVIRIVPTRNTSFTHLRDAFIRALNDRMNLGRKSGALSEDEALEAGSPIRKLKTLFPNSPLTKHTPFDIFLSEPVPGKPRALIFRDLGAIENDWVANEFVLHYFEGAGPSPPLKKSVVQRLENFEK
;
A
#
# COMPACT_ATOMS: atom_id res chain seq x y z
N MET A 1 11.86 -6.29 72.59
CA MET A 1 10.80 -5.25 72.55
C MET A 1 10.28 -5.22 71.12
N SER A 2 9.26 -6.01 70.80
CA SER A 2 7.81 -5.71 70.91
C SER A 2 7.24 -4.94 69.72
N PHE A 3 6.35 -5.64 68.99
CA PHE A 3 5.06 -5.21 68.44
C PHE A 3 5.01 -4.19 67.27
N LEU A 4 4.08 -4.21 66.30
CA LEU A 4 2.85 -4.95 65.96
C LEU A 4 2.54 -4.59 64.47
N GLN A 5 2.43 -5.53 63.52
CA GLN A 5 1.21 -6.04 62.87
C GLN A 5 0.17 -5.02 62.32
N PHE A 6 -0.14 -5.10 61.01
CA PHE A 6 -1.51 -4.98 60.41
C PHE A 6 -1.45 -5.43 58.93
N ALA A 7 -1.83 -6.66 58.54
CA ALA A 7 -3.16 -7.26 58.35
C ALA A 7 -3.70 -7.17 56.91
N ARG A 8 -3.64 -8.34 56.23
CA ARG A 8 -4.36 -8.73 55.00
C ARG A 8 -5.87 -8.80 55.26
N ARG A 9 -6.70 -8.48 54.27
CA ARG A 9 -8.10 -8.90 54.23
C ARG A 9 -8.46 -9.47 52.85
N LEU A 10 -8.70 -10.79 52.84
CA LEU A 10 -9.44 -11.53 51.82
C LEU A 10 -10.94 -11.36 52.12
N GLY A 11 -11.73 -11.05 51.09
CA GLY A 11 -13.19 -10.93 51.14
C GLY A 11 -13.83 -11.96 50.20
N LEU A 12 -14.80 -12.68 50.76
CA LEU A 12 -15.41 -13.91 50.27
C LEU A 12 -16.39 -13.75 49.09
N SER A 13 -16.48 -14.84 48.32
CA SER A 13 -17.58 -15.18 47.41
C SER A 13 -18.94 -15.25 48.11
N ALA A 14 -19.98 -14.79 47.42
CA ALA A 14 -21.37 -15.18 47.69
C ALA A 14 -22.10 -15.45 46.37
N CYS A 15 -22.67 -16.64 46.27
CA CYS A 15 -23.55 -17.13 45.21
C CYS A 15 -24.95 -16.51 45.32
N ILE A 16 -25.56 -16.07 44.22
CA ILE A 16 -27.03 -16.00 44.05
C ILE A 16 -27.40 -16.24 42.57
N HIS A 17 -28.07 -17.37 42.29
CA HIS A 17 -29.02 -17.61 41.19
C HIS A 17 -30.39 -17.01 41.59
N PRO A 18 -31.32 -16.61 40.69
CA PRO A 18 -32.07 -17.60 39.89
C PRO A 18 -32.78 -17.13 38.59
N THR A 19 -33.51 -18.11 38.02
CA THR A 19 -34.71 -18.10 37.16
C THR A 19 -34.60 -17.93 35.63
N HIS A 20 -34.61 -19.11 34.98
CA HIS A 20 -35.19 -19.36 33.66
C HIS A 20 -36.71 -19.10 33.64
N GLY A 21 -37.19 -18.47 32.56
CA GLY A 21 -38.60 -18.47 32.15
C GLY A 21 -38.72 -18.96 30.69
N PRO A 22 -39.70 -19.82 30.35
CA PRO A 22 -39.78 -20.44 29.03
C PRO A 22 -40.59 -19.57 28.05
N ARG A 23 -40.09 -19.40 26.82
CA ARG A 23 -40.89 -18.90 25.69
C ARG A 23 -41.46 -20.09 24.90
N ARG A 24 -42.75 -20.40 25.10
CA ARG A 24 -43.63 -21.03 24.09
C ARG A 24 -43.85 -19.98 22.98
N GLY A 25 -43.80 -20.24 21.68
CA GLY A 25 -44.33 -21.40 20.98
C GLY A 25 -45.69 -21.02 20.38
N PHE A 26 -45.69 -20.31 19.24
CA PHE A 26 -46.86 -20.22 18.36
C PHE A 26 -46.39 -20.34 16.91
N HIS A 27 -46.52 -21.55 16.38
CA HIS A 27 -46.61 -21.82 14.96
C HIS A 27 -48.00 -21.38 14.49
N SER A 28 -48.06 -20.59 13.41
CA SER A 28 -49.23 -20.56 12.54
C SER A 28 -48.81 -21.01 11.15
N SER A 29 -49.55 -22.00 10.69
CA SER A 29 -49.48 -22.72 9.44
C SER A 29 -50.40 -22.09 8.38
N PHE A 30 -50.19 -22.52 7.13
CA PHE A 30 -51.07 -22.36 5.96
C PHE A 30 -51.06 -20.95 5.32
N THR A 31 -51.06 -20.76 4.00
CA THR A 31 -51.40 -21.60 2.84
C THR A 31 -50.73 -21.00 1.59
N ARG A 32 -50.29 -21.84 0.64
CA ARG A 32 -50.14 -21.45 -0.76
C ARG A 32 -51.52 -21.29 -1.41
N PRO A 33 -51.64 -20.45 -2.45
CA PRO A 33 -52.30 -20.93 -3.64
C PRO A 33 -51.39 -20.79 -4.86
N VAL A 34 -51.29 -21.89 -5.59
CA VAL A 34 -50.85 -21.97 -6.97
C VAL A 34 -52.02 -21.50 -7.84
N SER A 35 -51.81 -20.60 -8.78
CA SER A 35 -52.65 -20.58 -9.98
C SER A 35 -51.82 -20.26 -11.22
N SER A 36 -51.92 -21.18 -12.17
CA SER A 36 -51.38 -21.10 -13.52
C SER A 36 -52.51 -20.65 -14.42
N ILE A 37 -52.32 -19.65 -15.28
CA ILE A 37 -53.17 -19.47 -16.46
C ILE A 37 -52.29 -19.14 -17.67
N LYS A 38 -52.60 -19.90 -18.73
CA LYS A 38 -51.92 -20.01 -20.01
C LYS A 38 -52.35 -18.89 -20.98
N HIS A 39 -51.41 -18.56 -21.86
CA HIS A 39 -51.50 -18.01 -23.21
C HIS A 39 -52.86 -17.52 -23.74
N LEU A 40 -52.86 -16.28 -24.23
CA LEU A 40 -53.66 -15.89 -25.38
C LEU A 40 -52.74 -15.14 -26.37
N ALA A 41 -52.48 -15.77 -27.51
CA ALA A 41 -51.84 -15.17 -28.66
C ALA A 41 -52.94 -14.78 -29.64
N TRP A 42 -52.98 -13.51 -30.07
CA TRP A 42 -53.69 -13.05 -31.26
C TRP A 42 -53.16 -11.67 -31.67
N GLY A 43 -52.91 -11.50 -32.97
CA GLY A 43 -52.68 -10.18 -33.57
C GLY A 43 -51.47 -10.12 -34.50
N ALA A 44 -51.63 -10.67 -35.70
CA ALA A 44 -50.80 -10.33 -36.84
C ALA A 44 -51.10 -8.89 -37.30
N GLY A 45 -50.06 -8.13 -37.68
CA GLY A 45 -50.27 -6.92 -38.47
C GLY A 45 -49.12 -5.91 -38.45
N LEU A 46 -48.62 -5.64 -39.66
CA LEU A 46 -47.89 -4.46 -40.13
C LEU A 46 -46.35 -4.45 -40.00
N LEU A 47 -45.76 -4.92 -41.10
CA LEU A 47 -44.49 -4.50 -41.67
C LEU A 47 -44.41 -2.97 -41.78
N LEU A 48 -43.45 -2.36 -41.09
CA LEU A 48 -42.96 -1.02 -41.39
C LEU A 48 -41.43 -1.07 -41.34
N SER A 49 -40.83 -0.95 -42.52
CA SER A 49 -39.39 -0.84 -42.76
C SER A 49 -38.79 0.31 -41.98
N ALA A 50 -38.14 0.02 -40.85
CA ALA A 50 -37.17 0.94 -40.26
C ALA A 50 -35.83 0.71 -40.95
N ALA A 51 -35.42 1.69 -41.77
CA ALA A 51 -34.10 1.73 -42.38
C ALA A 51 -33.03 1.52 -41.31
N THR A 52 -32.31 0.41 -41.38
CA THR A 52 -31.11 0.17 -40.60
C THR A 52 -30.04 1.13 -41.09
N ILE A 53 -29.93 2.30 -40.44
CA ILE A 53 -28.70 3.08 -40.51
C ILE A 53 -27.62 2.15 -39.97
N PRO A 54 -26.60 1.75 -40.75
CA PRO A 54 -25.47 1.09 -40.17
C PRO A 54 -24.82 2.14 -39.28
N LEU A 55 -25.08 2.05 -37.98
CA LEU A 55 -24.18 2.57 -36.98
C LEU A 55 -22.86 1.88 -37.28
N PHE A 56 -22.01 2.59 -38.02
CA PHE A 56 -20.58 2.36 -38.06
C PHE A 56 -20.13 2.49 -36.61
N SER A 57 -20.27 1.42 -35.84
CA SER A 57 -19.43 1.20 -34.68
C SER A 57 -18.03 1.09 -35.25
N ARG A 58 -17.39 2.26 -35.42
CA ARG A 58 -15.94 2.36 -35.41
C ARG A 58 -15.57 1.88 -34.02
N THR A 59 -15.45 0.56 -33.89
CA THR A 59 -14.71 -0.05 -32.80
C THR A 59 -13.33 0.53 -32.95
N VAL A 60 -13.07 1.59 -32.18
CA VAL A 60 -11.72 2.10 -31.98
C VAL A 60 -11.03 0.95 -31.25
N ARG A 61 -10.39 0.08 -32.03
CA ARG A 61 -9.39 -0.82 -31.51
C ARG A 61 -8.30 0.09 -30.98
N LEU A 62 -8.25 0.19 -29.65
CA LEU A 62 -7.11 0.73 -28.95
C LEU A 62 -5.99 -0.31 -29.18
N ASP A 63 -5.27 -0.18 -30.29
CA ASP A 63 -4.07 -0.96 -30.62
C ASP A 63 -2.89 -0.53 -29.74
N ALA A 64 -3.16 -0.25 -28.45
CA ALA A 64 -2.13 -0.34 -27.46
C ALA A 64 -1.89 -1.84 -27.26
N GLU A 65 -0.98 -2.40 -28.06
CA GLU A 65 -0.16 -3.51 -27.61
C GLU A 65 0.15 -3.23 -26.13
N PRO A 66 -0.22 -4.09 -25.16
CA PRO A 66 0.42 -4.01 -23.87
C PRO A 66 1.90 -4.20 -24.21
N LEU A 67 2.69 -3.12 -24.14
CA LEU A 67 4.13 -3.17 -24.35
C LEU A 67 4.63 -4.31 -23.48
N SER A 68 4.83 -5.44 -24.13
CA SER A 68 5.61 -6.54 -23.61
C SER A 68 6.94 -5.88 -23.30
N VAL A 69 7.31 -5.97 -22.03
CA VAL A 69 8.55 -5.42 -21.50
C VAL A 69 9.66 -5.89 -22.43
N GLU A 70 10.17 -5.00 -23.29
CA GLU A 70 11.17 -5.36 -24.28
C GLU A 70 12.38 -5.96 -23.56
N SER A 71 12.64 -7.21 -23.94
CA SER A 71 13.49 -8.20 -23.30
C SER A 71 14.98 -7.94 -23.57
N ASN A 72 15.48 -6.81 -23.09
CA ASN A 72 16.91 -6.55 -22.90
C ASN A 72 17.18 -5.58 -21.72
N ALA A 73 16.22 -5.45 -20.80
CA ALA A 73 16.45 -4.76 -19.54
C ALA A 73 17.25 -5.69 -18.64
N GLU A 74 18.52 -5.34 -18.38
CA GLU A 74 19.30 -5.90 -17.28
C GLU A 74 18.42 -5.96 -16.02
N SER A 75 18.37 -7.11 -15.34
CA SER A 75 17.57 -7.31 -14.14
C SER A 75 18.46 -7.69 -12.98
N THR A 76 18.11 -7.23 -11.78
CA THR A 76 18.77 -7.61 -10.54
C THR A 76 17.89 -8.60 -9.80
N ILE A 77 18.48 -9.69 -9.32
CA ILE A 77 17.78 -10.75 -8.59
C ILE A 77 17.95 -10.53 -7.09
N ASP A 78 16.87 -10.56 -6.33
CA ASP A 78 16.95 -10.62 -4.88
C ASP A 78 17.47 -12.00 -4.44
N ALA A 79 18.71 -12.03 -3.94
CA ALA A 79 19.41 -13.24 -3.51
C ALA A 79 18.61 -14.09 -2.52
N ALA A 80 17.74 -13.49 -1.70
CA ALA A 80 16.98 -14.23 -0.71
C ALA A 80 15.70 -14.88 -1.26
N THR A 81 15.11 -14.35 -2.32
CA THR A 81 13.79 -14.78 -2.80
C THR A 81 13.80 -15.31 -4.24
N GLY A 82 14.85 -15.03 -5.00
CA GLY A 82 14.93 -15.32 -6.43
C GLY A 82 13.99 -14.44 -7.28
N ILE A 83 13.40 -13.40 -6.70
CA ILE A 83 12.52 -12.48 -7.43
C ILE A 83 13.39 -11.49 -8.22
N GLU A 84 13.07 -11.34 -9.49
CA GLU A 84 13.77 -10.43 -10.40
C GLU A 84 13.13 -9.03 -10.39
N PHE A 85 14.00 -8.03 -10.41
CA PHE A 85 13.63 -6.62 -10.51
C PHE A 85 14.32 -6.03 -11.74
N PRO A 86 13.59 -5.43 -12.69
CA PRO A 86 14.22 -4.77 -13.84
C PRO A 86 15.10 -3.61 -13.37
N SER A 87 16.21 -3.33 -14.05
CA SER A 87 17.12 -2.22 -13.70
C SER A 87 16.50 -0.85 -13.91
N ALA A 88 15.46 -0.73 -14.74
CA ALA A 88 14.73 0.51 -14.92
C ALA A 88 13.23 0.25 -15.11
N ILE A 89 12.40 1.17 -14.61
CA ILE A 89 10.95 1.13 -14.79
C ILE A 89 10.39 2.47 -15.23
N ARG A 90 9.36 2.41 -16.07
CA ARG A 90 8.47 3.54 -16.36
C ARG A 90 7.15 3.30 -15.66
N VAL A 91 6.74 4.23 -14.81
CA VAL A 91 5.41 4.17 -14.18
C VAL A 91 4.40 4.68 -15.18
N ALA A 92 3.40 3.86 -15.50
CA ALA A 92 2.25 4.29 -16.28
C ALA A 92 1.44 5.29 -15.46
N ALA A 93 1.71 6.58 -15.64
CA ALA A 93 0.93 7.67 -15.07
C ALA A 93 0.35 8.52 -16.20
N LYS A 94 -0.71 9.28 -15.89
CA LYS A 94 -1.34 10.22 -16.83
C LYS A 94 -0.41 11.40 -17.21
N PHE A 95 0.71 11.55 -16.52
CA PHE A 95 1.72 12.59 -16.70
C PHE A 95 3.06 11.96 -17.06
N ASN A 96 3.94 12.73 -17.71
CA ASN A 96 5.26 12.27 -18.13
C ASN A 96 6.14 11.99 -16.90
N VAL A 97 6.33 10.71 -16.55
CA VAL A 97 7.18 10.27 -15.44
C VAL A 97 8.58 9.95 -16.00
N PRO A 98 9.66 10.43 -15.36
CA PRO A 98 11.02 10.09 -15.75
C PRO A 98 11.26 8.58 -15.66
N LEU A 99 12.28 8.09 -16.38
CA LEU A 99 12.74 6.72 -16.25
C LEU A 99 13.40 6.55 -14.88
N LEU A 100 12.87 5.65 -14.05
CA LEU A 100 13.40 5.40 -12.71
C LEU A 100 14.38 4.24 -12.75
N SER A 101 15.54 4.42 -12.14
CA SER A 101 16.60 3.40 -12.07
C SER A 101 16.49 2.63 -10.76
N LEU A 102 16.76 1.33 -10.79
CA LEU A 102 16.83 0.48 -9.61
C LEU A 102 18.03 0.90 -8.77
N VAL A 103 17.77 1.26 -7.52
CA VAL A 103 18.80 1.68 -6.56
C VAL A 103 19.19 0.52 -5.66
N GLY A 104 18.22 -0.31 -5.25
CA GLY A 104 18.51 -1.49 -4.44
C GLY A 104 17.32 -2.42 -4.29
N VAL A 105 17.61 -3.65 -3.87
CA VAL A 105 16.64 -4.72 -3.63
C VAL A 105 16.86 -5.36 -2.27
N GLY A 106 15.80 -5.91 -1.68
CA GLY A 106 15.93 -6.68 -0.46
C GLY A 106 14.65 -7.38 -0.03
N VAL A 107 14.81 -8.46 0.75
CA VAL A 107 13.68 -9.17 1.34
C VAL A 107 13.26 -8.54 2.66
N ARG A 108 11.95 -8.50 2.91
CA ARG A 108 11.39 -8.29 4.24
C ARG A 108 11.10 -9.63 4.90
N THR A 109 11.62 -9.80 6.11
CA THR A 109 11.34 -10.96 6.97
C THR A 109 10.53 -10.55 8.20
N VAL A 110 9.72 -11.46 8.72
CA VAL A 110 8.99 -11.30 9.99
C VAL A 110 9.32 -12.42 10.95
N SER A 111 9.32 -12.11 12.25
CA SER A 111 9.58 -13.01 13.39
C SER A 111 11.00 -13.57 13.50
N PHE A 112 11.29 -14.25 14.61
CA PHE A 112 12.56 -14.96 14.84
C PHE A 112 12.80 -16.08 13.81
N LEU A 113 11.73 -16.66 13.24
CA LEU A 113 11.81 -17.69 12.20
C LEU A 113 12.20 -17.13 10.82
N SER A 114 12.45 -15.82 10.70
CA SER A 114 12.86 -15.16 9.45
C SER A 114 11.96 -15.48 8.24
N ILE A 115 10.63 -15.46 8.48
CA ILE A 115 9.65 -15.74 7.43
C ILE A 115 9.68 -14.61 6.40
N LYS A 116 10.06 -14.93 5.16
CA LYS A 116 10.07 -14.01 4.02
C LYS A 116 8.63 -13.64 3.64
N VAL A 117 8.26 -12.37 3.72
CA VAL A 117 6.90 -11.87 3.44
C VAL A 117 6.79 -11.30 2.04
N TYR A 118 7.76 -10.46 1.66
CA TYR A 118 7.85 -9.89 0.32
C TYR A 118 9.30 -9.55 0.01
N SER A 119 9.63 -9.47 -1.27
CA SER A 119 10.80 -8.76 -1.76
C SER A 119 10.41 -7.33 -2.12
N VAL A 120 11.30 -6.37 -1.91
CA VAL A 120 11.09 -4.96 -2.20
C VAL A 120 12.22 -4.43 -3.05
N GLY A 121 11.88 -3.67 -4.09
CA GLY A 121 12.82 -2.92 -4.91
C GLY A 121 12.57 -1.42 -4.74
N PHE A 122 13.64 -0.66 -4.51
CA PHE A 122 13.61 0.79 -4.47
C PHE A 122 14.18 1.36 -5.77
N TYR A 123 13.38 2.18 -6.44
CA TYR A 123 13.74 2.87 -7.66
C TYR A 123 13.67 4.37 -7.44
N ALA A 124 14.58 5.11 -8.05
CA ALA A 124 14.61 6.57 -7.98
C ALA A 124 15.07 7.19 -9.30
N ASP A 125 14.69 8.44 -9.52
CA ASP A 125 15.23 9.27 -10.59
C ASP A 125 16.58 9.87 -10.17
N LEU A 126 17.65 9.09 -10.31
CA LEU A 126 19.02 9.55 -10.06
C LEU A 126 19.49 10.60 -11.09
N ASN A 127 18.79 10.72 -12.22
CA ASN A 127 19.09 11.67 -13.28
C ASN A 127 18.45 13.05 -13.03
N ASN A 128 17.65 13.22 -11.97
CA ASN A 128 17.05 14.49 -11.63
C ASN A 128 18.10 15.59 -11.34
N PRO A 129 18.06 16.75 -12.02
CA PRO A 129 19.05 17.83 -11.85
C PRO A 129 18.97 18.57 -10.50
N LYS A 130 17.89 18.38 -9.73
CA LYS A 130 17.73 19.00 -8.40
C LYS A 130 18.46 18.27 -7.28
N LEU A 131 18.94 17.05 -7.55
CA LEU A 131 19.68 16.25 -6.58
C LEU A 131 21.05 16.88 -6.31
N LYS A 132 21.37 17.11 -5.04
CA LYS A 132 22.66 17.62 -4.58
C LYS A 132 23.27 16.58 -3.65
N ILE A 133 24.11 15.70 -4.19
CA ILE A 133 24.68 14.59 -3.44
C ILE A 133 26.20 14.75 -3.46
N THR A 134 26.75 15.09 -2.31
CA THR A 134 28.20 15.20 -2.13
C THR A 134 28.75 13.93 -1.47
N SER A 135 30.05 13.68 -1.65
CA SER A 135 30.75 12.53 -1.03
C SER A 135 30.82 12.63 0.50
N GLU A 136 30.72 13.84 1.04
CA GLU A 136 30.78 14.12 2.49
C GLU A 136 29.49 13.72 3.23
N MET A 137 28.36 13.61 2.53
CA MET A 137 27.09 13.21 3.12
C MET A 137 27.13 11.77 3.60
N THR A 138 26.56 11.53 4.79
CA THR A 138 26.35 10.18 5.29
C THR A 138 25.41 9.40 4.36
N PRO A 139 25.49 8.05 4.29
CA PRO A 139 24.61 7.28 3.42
C PRO A 139 23.11 7.51 3.69
N ASP A 140 22.73 7.71 4.95
CA ASP A 140 21.35 7.98 5.33
C ASP A 140 20.89 9.38 4.87
N GLU A 141 21.77 10.37 4.89
CA GLU A 141 21.50 11.70 4.31
C GLU A 141 21.38 11.65 2.79
N LYS A 142 22.24 10.88 2.10
CA LYS A 142 22.13 10.68 0.64
C LYS A 142 20.77 10.07 0.29
N ILE A 143 20.33 9.06 1.03
CA ILE A 143 19.00 8.44 0.84
C ILE A 143 17.89 9.47 1.09
N ALA A 144 17.99 10.24 2.17
CA ALA A 144 17.00 11.26 2.49
C ALA A 144 16.91 12.33 1.40
N GLU A 145 18.04 12.76 0.85
CA GLU A 145 18.11 13.74 -0.24
C GLU A 145 17.49 13.21 -1.53
N VAL A 146 17.79 11.95 -1.90
CA VAL A 146 17.16 11.28 -3.05
C VAL A 146 15.65 11.24 -2.87
N VAL A 147 15.17 10.75 -1.73
CA VAL A 147 13.74 10.59 -1.47
C VAL A 147 13.03 11.94 -1.47
N ARG A 148 13.60 12.96 -0.83
CA ARG A 148 12.97 14.29 -0.70
C ARG A 148 12.92 15.08 -2.00
N ASN A 149 13.90 14.89 -2.90
CA ASN A 149 14.06 15.75 -4.08
C ASN A 149 13.78 15.06 -5.43
N SER A 150 13.63 13.74 -5.48
CA SER A 150 13.40 13.00 -6.74
C SER A 150 12.13 12.14 -6.71
N ALA A 151 11.61 11.78 -7.89
CA ALA A 151 10.55 10.79 -8.01
C ALA A 151 11.09 9.39 -7.64
N CYS A 152 10.30 8.62 -6.89
CA CYS A 152 10.70 7.31 -6.39
C CYS A 152 9.59 6.26 -6.59
N VAL A 153 9.96 4.98 -6.63
CA VAL A 153 9.03 3.85 -6.54
C VAL A 153 9.51 2.84 -5.51
N ILE A 154 8.57 2.40 -4.67
CA ILE A 154 8.70 1.18 -3.88
C ILE A 154 7.87 0.11 -4.60
N ARG A 155 8.54 -0.91 -5.12
CA ARG A 155 7.90 -2.09 -5.73
C ARG A 155 7.93 -3.24 -4.73
N ILE A 156 6.77 -3.71 -4.32
CA ILE A 156 6.62 -4.84 -3.40
C ILE A 156 6.18 -6.06 -4.20
N VAL A 157 6.89 -7.18 -4.06
CA VAL A 157 6.55 -8.46 -4.68
C VAL A 157 6.36 -9.50 -3.57
N PRO A 158 5.13 -9.91 -3.24
CA PRO A 158 4.86 -10.89 -2.20
C PRO A 158 5.49 -12.25 -2.53
N THR A 159 6.15 -12.87 -1.55
CA THR A 159 6.71 -14.22 -1.70
C THR A 159 5.70 -15.31 -1.34
N ARG A 160 4.54 -14.91 -0.79
CA ARG A 160 3.43 -15.74 -0.33
C ARG A 160 2.11 -14.99 -0.51
N ASN A 161 1.00 -15.72 -0.50
CA ASN A 161 -0.32 -15.11 -0.49
C ASN A 161 -0.51 -14.31 0.80
N THR A 162 -0.99 -13.08 0.67
CA THR A 162 -1.29 -12.19 1.78
C THR A 162 -2.54 -11.36 1.45
N SER A 163 -2.79 -10.28 2.19
CA SER A 163 -3.91 -9.36 1.91
C SER A 163 -3.44 -7.90 1.97
N PHE A 164 -4.16 -7.06 1.24
CA PHE A 164 -3.97 -5.61 1.31
C PHE A 164 -4.21 -5.07 2.73
N THR A 165 -5.10 -5.71 3.50
CA THR A 165 -5.35 -5.40 4.92
C THR A 165 -4.07 -5.52 5.76
N HIS A 166 -3.31 -6.61 5.62
CA HIS A 166 -2.06 -6.79 6.38
C HIS A 166 -0.98 -5.78 5.98
N LEU A 167 -0.87 -5.50 4.68
CA LEU A 167 0.08 -4.53 4.15
C LEU A 167 -0.26 -3.11 4.63
N ARG A 168 -1.52 -2.71 4.52
CA ARG A 168 -2.07 -1.45 5.05
C ARG A 168 -1.77 -1.28 6.53
N ASP A 169 -2.09 -2.27 7.35
CA ASP A 169 -1.92 -2.15 8.80
C ASP A 169 -0.44 -2.01 9.17
N ALA A 170 0.48 -2.64 8.41
CA ALA A 170 1.91 -2.43 8.58
C ALA A 170 2.33 -0.98 8.23
N PHE A 171 1.83 -0.43 7.12
CA PHE A 171 2.11 0.96 6.74
C PHE A 171 1.56 1.98 7.74
N ILE A 172 0.32 1.79 8.21
CA ILE A 172 -0.29 2.68 9.20
C ILE A 172 0.50 2.65 10.51
N ARG A 173 0.95 1.47 10.96
CA ARG A 173 1.82 1.36 12.13
C ARG A 173 3.14 2.11 11.92
N ALA A 174 3.82 1.87 10.80
CA ALA A 174 5.09 2.54 10.49
C ALA A 174 4.95 4.08 10.47
N LEU A 175 3.90 4.61 9.84
CA LEU A 175 3.66 6.06 9.81
C LEU A 175 3.38 6.64 11.21
N ASN A 176 2.61 5.94 12.04
CA ASN A 176 2.36 6.37 13.42
C ASN A 176 3.64 6.34 14.26
N ASP A 177 4.48 5.31 14.09
CA ASP A 177 5.78 5.21 14.78
C ASP A 177 6.70 6.38 14.38
N ARG A 178 6.75 6.71 13.09
CA ARG A 178 7.48 7.88 12.58
C ARG A 178 6.94 9.19 13.10
N MET A 179 5.62 9.37 13.16
CA MET A 179 5.01 10.56 13.73
C MET A 179 5.41 10.74 15.21
N ASN A 180 5.39 9.65 15.98
CA ASN A 180 5.80 9.68 17.37
C ASN A 180 7.29 10.01 17.54
N LEU A 181 8.15 9.50 16.65
CA LEU A 181 9.57 9.80 16.66
C LEU A 181 9.85 11.25 16.24
N GLY A 182 9.17 11.75 15.23
CA GLY A 182 9.24 13.15 14.79
C GLY A 182 8.87 14.13 15.89
N ARG A 183 7.77 13.86 16.62
CA ARG A 183 7.37 14.66 17.79
C ARG A 183 8.43 14.63 18.90
N LYS A 184 8.98 13.45 19.21
CA LYS A 184 9.99 13.30 20.28
C LYS A 184 11.31 13.99 19.96
N SER A 185 11.70 14.00 18.68
CA SER A 185 12.94 14.63 18.21
C SER A 185 12.80 16.12 17.93
N GLY A 186 11.56 16.66 17.91
CA GLY A 186 11.29 18.04 17.52
C GLY A 186 11.40 18.29 16.01
N ALA A 187 11.59 17.24 15.20
CA ALA A 187 11.66 17.34 13.74
C ALA A 187 10.28 17.48 13.07
N LEU A 188 9.20 17.28 13.81
CA LEU A 188 7.82 17.41 13.36
C LEU A 188 7.08 18.42 14.24
N SER A 189 6.56 19.49 13.64
CA SER A 189 5.72 20.46 14.35
C SER A 189 4.35 19.86 14.68
N GLU A 190 3.67 20.39 15.71
CA GLU A 190 2.33 19.93 16.06
C GLU A 190 1.30 20.22 14.96
N ASP A 191 1.47 21.32 14.21
CA ASP A 191 0.60 21.67 13.09
C ASP A 191 0.77 20.66 11.93
N GLU A 192 2.00 20.33 11.54
CA GLU A 192 2.26 19.31 10.52
C GLU A 192 1.73 17.93 10.96
N ALA A 193 1.88 17.59 12.24
CA ALA A 193 1.37 16.33 12.77
C ALA A 193 -0.15 16.26 12.74
N LEU A 194 -0.84 17.38 12.97
CA LEU A 194 -2.29 17.51 12.85
C LEU A 194 -2.72 17.36 11.38
N GLU A 195 -2.03 18.05 10.47
CA GLU A 195 -2.30 18.00 9.03
C GLU A 195 -2.10 16.59 8.44
N ALA A 196 -1.08 15.87 8.90
CA ALA A 196 -0.80 14.49 8.49
C ALA A 196 -1.90 13.48 8.91
N GLY A 197 -2.72 13.81 9.92
CA GLY A 197 -3.73 12.90 10.45
C GLY A 197 -4.82 12.49 9.45
N SER A 198 -5.30 13.42 8.63
CA SER A 198 -6.33 13.14 7.61
C SER A 198 -5.78 12.27 6.46
N PRO A 199 -4.62 12.60 5.85
CA PRO A 199 -3.93 11.74 4.88
C PRO A 199 -3.69 10.30 5.37
N ILE A 200 -3.29 10.09 6.62
CA ILE A 200 -3.11 8.73 7.19
C ILE A 200 -4.44 7.97 7.27
N ARG A 201 -5.53 8.64 7.65
CA ARG A 201 -6.88 8.04 7.64
C ARG A 201 -7.32 7.69 6.22
N LYS A 202 -7.05 8.57 5.25
CA LYS A 202 -7.29 8.32 3.83
C LYS A 202 -6.50 7.09 3.35
N LEU A 203 -5.22 6.97 3.72
CA LEU A 203 -4.39 5.78 3.42
C LEU A 203 -5.10 4.50 3.85
N LYS A 204 -5.65 4.48 5.07
CA LYS A 204 -6.36 3.31 5.58
C LYS A 204 -7.57 2.92 4.72
N THR A 205 -8.28 3.90 4.16
CA THR A 205 -9.47 3.67 3.32
C THR A 205 -9.17 3.26 1.88
N LEU A 206 -7.98 3.57 1.35
CA LEU A 206 -7.60 3.21 -0.02
C LEU A 206 -7.42 1.71 -0.22
N PHE A 207 -7.02 0.98 0.85
CA PHE A 207 -6.66 -0.42 0.74
C PHE A 207 -7.90 -1.32 0.95
N PRO A 208 -8.26 -2.14 -0.07
CA PRO A 208 -9.39 -3.04 0.01
C PRO A 208 -9.11 -4.22 0.96
N ASN A 209 -10.15 -4.96 1.31
CA ASN A 209 -10.02 -6.23 2.04
C ASN A 209 -9.87 -7.43 1.08
N SER A 210 -9.19 -7.24 -0.05
CA SER A 210 -8.92 -8.29 -1.03
C SER A 210 -7.55 -8.94 -0.78
N PRO A 211 -7.35 -10.19 -1.26
CA PRO A 211 -6.04 -10.82 -1.23
C PRO A 211 -5.05 -10.10 -2.15
N LEU A 212 -3.78 -10.16 -1.78
CA LEU A 212 -2.65 -9.80 -2.63
C LEU A 212 -1.90 -11.09 -2.96
N THR A 213 -1.93 -11.47 -4.23
CA THR A 213 -1.42 -12.74 -4.74
C THR A 213 0.11 -12.78 -4.75
N LYS A 214 0.65 -13.96 -4.46
CA LYS A 214 2.09 -14.23 -4.56
C LYS A 214 2.62 -13.84 -5.95
N HIS A 215 3.81 -13.24 -5.98
CA HIS A 215 4.51 -12.78 -7.18
C HIS A 215 3.81 -11.69 -8.01
N THR A 216 2.71 -11.12 -7.53
CA THR A 216 2.08 -9.98 -8.19
C THR A 216 2.71 -8.68 -7.69
N PRO A 217 3.39 -7.89 -8.54
CA PRO A 217 4.02 -6.65 -8.12
C PRO A 217 2.97 -5.61 -7.72
N PHE A 218 3.22 -4.96 -6.59
CA PHE A 218 2.46 -3.81 -6.10
C PHE A 218 3.38 -2.61 -6.04
N ASP A 219 3.13 -1.63 -6.92
CA ASP A 219 3.98 -0.46 -7.07
C ASP A 219 3.39 0.75 -6.36
N ILE A 220 4.23 1.45 -5.62
CA ILE A 220 3.90 2.66 -4.89
C ILE A 220 4.81 3.76 -5.41
N PHE A 221 4.24 4.74 -6.08
CA PHE A 221 4.96 5.84 -6.73
C PHE A 221 4.89 7.10 -5.87
N LEU A 222 6.06 7.65 -5.57
CA LEU A 222 6.23 8.96 -4.95
C LEU A 222 6.58 9.97 -6.04
N SER A 223 5.72 10.95 -6.24
CA SER A 223 5.93 12.03 -7.22
C SER A 223 7.15 12.89 -6.89
N GLU A 224 7.70 13.57 -7.88
CA GLU A 224 8.71 14.62 -7.65
C GLU A 224 8.07 15.79 -6.88
N PRO A 225 8.79 16.43 -5.93
CA PRO A 225 8.27 17.63 -5.26
C PRO A 225 8.05 18.77 -6.26
N VAL A 226 6.85 19.36 -6.22
CA VAL A 226 6.49 20.54 -7.00
C VAL A 226 6.25 21.69 -6.04
N PRO A 227 6.98 22.82 -6.15
CA PRO A 227 6.79 23.97 -5.26
C PRO A 227 5.33 24.43 -5.22
N GLY A 228 4.80 24.62 -4.01
CA GLY A 228 3.42 25.09 -3.80
C GLY A 228 2.32 24.05 -4.02
N LYS A 229 2.66 22.77 -4.23
CA LYS A 229 1.69 21.66 -4.29
C LYS A 229 2.07 20.56 -3.31
N PRO A 230 1.09 19.96 -2.61
CA PRO A 230 1.36 18.83 -1.75
C PRO A 230 1.85 17.65 -2.60
N ARG A 231 2.85 16.94 -2.08
CA ARG A 231 3.46 15.80 -2.74
C ARG A 231 2.49 14.62 -2.78
N ALA A 232 2.33 14.03 -3.97
CA ALA A 232 1.46 12.89 -4.18
C ALA A 232 2.21 11.56 -3.98
N LEU A 233 1.63 10.68 -3.16
CA LEU A 233 1.96 9.28 -3.00
C LEU A 233 0.85 8.43 -3.63
N ILE A 234 1.18 7.70 -4.69
CA ILE A 234 0.23 6.98 -5.54
C ILE A 234 0.43 5.49 -5.35
N PHE A 235 -0.62 4.82 -4.91
CA PHE A 235 -0.70 3.36 -4.83
C PHE A 235 -1.33 2.85 -6.12
N ARG A 236 -0.58 2.09 -6.93
CA ARG A 236 -1.09 1.59 -8.21
C ARG A 236 -2.41 0.85 -7.99
N ASP A 237 -3.41 1.20 -8.79
CA ASP A 237 -4.78 0.67 -8.77
C ASP A 237 -5.61 0.93 -7.51
N LEU A 238 -5.07 1.58 -6.48
CA LEU A 238 -5.78 1.87 -5.22
C LEU A 238 -6.10 3.36 -5.01
N GLY A 239 -5.27 4.26 -5.55
CA GLY A 239 -5.49 5.71 -5.49
C GLY A 239 -4.28 6.48 -4.94
N ALA A 240 -4.50 7.73 -4.56
CA ALA A 240 -3.42 8.65 -4.17
C ALA A 240 -3.72 9.45 -2.89
N ILE A 241 -2.64 9.83 -2.22
CA ILE A 241 -2.62 10.68 -1.03
C ILE A 241 -1.71 11.87 -1.31
N GLU A 242 -2.13 13.05 -0.87
CA GLU A 242 -1.41 14.29 -1.09
C GLU A 242 -1.09 14.90 0.26
N ASN A 243 0.18 14.86 0.65
CA ASN A 243 0.73 15.50 1.85
C ASN A 243 2.25 15.29 1.87
N ASP A 244 3.02 16.35 2.10
CA ASP A 244 4.47 16.31 2.02
C ASP A 244 5.09 15.38 3.06
N TRP A 245 4.67 15.51 4.32
CA TRP A 245 5.18 14.69 5.41
C TRP A 245 4.86 13.21 5.20
N VAL A 246 3.59 12.85 4.99
CA VAL A 246 3.17 11.46 4.81
C VAL A 246 3.82 10.83 3.59
N ALA A 247 3.93 11.56 2.47
CA ALA A 247 4.53 11.03 1.26
C ALA A 247 6.03 10.75 1.42
N ASN A 248 6.77 11.67 2.05
CA ASN A 248 8.20 11.51 2.31
C ASN A 248 8.46 10.38 3.31
N GLU A 249 7.78 10.42 4.45
CA GLU A 249 7.99 9.51 5.56
C GLU A 249 7.54 8.09 5.23
N PHE A 250 6.57 7.94 4.31
CA PHE A 250 6.21 6.66 3.75
C PHE A 250 7.36 6.00 2.98
N VAL A 251 8.25 6.73 2.32
CA VAL A 251 9.41 6.09 1.67
C VAL A 251 10.57 5.97 2.66
N LEU A 252 10.79 7.00 3.49
CA LEU A 252 11.88 7.01 4.48
C LEU A 252 11.75 5.92 5.56
N HIS A 253 10.54 5.42 5.86
CA HIS A 253 10.40 4.30 6.80
C HIS A 253 11.13 3.03 6.34
N TYR A 254 11.41 2.88 5.03
CA TYR A 254 12.20 1.75 4.53
C TYR A 254 13.67 1.80 4.95
N PHE A 255 14.17 2.98 5.31
CA PHE A 255 15.60 3.25 5.52
C PHE A 255 15.94 3.73 6.92
N GLU A 256 14.94 4.05 7.75
CA GLU A 256 15.17 4.44 9.13
C GLU A 256 15.59 3.26 10.00
N GLY A 257 16.70 3.43 10.74
CA GLY A 257 17.30 2.37 11.52
C GLY A 257 17.62 1.16 10.64
N ALA A 258 17.04 0.01 10.97
CA ALA A 258 17.13 -1.22 10.18
C ALA A 258 16.03 -1.33 9.10
N GLY A 259 15.00 -0.49 9.18
CA GLY A 259 13.81 -0.54 8.32
C GLY A 259 13.06 -1.88 8.39
N PRO A 260 12.00 -2.03 7.58
CA PRO A 260 11.32 -3.31 7.38
C PRO A 260 12.16 -4.30 6.55
N SER A 261 13.23 -3.85 5.88
CA SER A 261 14.15 -4.70 5.11
C SER A 261 15.60 -4.21 5.28
N PRO A 262 16.36 -4.78 6.24
CA PRO A 262 17.78 -4.49 6.38
C PRO A 262 18.61 -4.78 5.10
N PRO A 263 18.33 -5.88 4.35
CA PRO A 263 19.00 -6.13 3.07
C PRO A 263 18.78 -5.02 2.03
N LEU A 264 17.56 -4.45 1.97
CA LEU A 264 17.26 -3.34 1.07
C LEU A 264 18.14 -2.13 1.41
N LYS A 265 18.16 -1.72 2.69
CA LYS A 265 18.98 -0.59 3.12
C LYS A 265 20.45 -0.81 2.77
N LYS A 266 20.99 -2.00 3.03
CA LYS A 266 22.39 -2.34 2.67
C LYS A 266 22.65 -2.22 1.17
N SER A 267 21.75 -2.75 0.33
CA SER A 267 21.87 -2.68 -1.13
C SER A 267 21.84 -1.23 -1.63
N VAL A 268 20.94 -0.40 -1.08
CA VAL A 268 20.84 1.02 -1.44
C VAL A 268 22.07 1.81 -0.99
N VAL A 269 22.55 1.58 0.23
CA VAL A 269 23.78 2.22 0.74
C VAL A 269 24.97 1.89 -0.16
N GLN A 270 25.16 0.62 -0.52
CA GLN A 270 26.24 0.21 -1.42
C GLN A 270 26.16 0.88 -2.79
N ARG A 271 24.94 1.09 -3.32
CA ARG A 271 24.75 1.78 -4.61
C ARG A 271 25.04 3.28 -4.52
N LEU A 272 24.73 3.91 -3.39
CA LEU A 272 24.88 5.36 -3.18
C LEU A 272 26.23 5.77 -2.58
N GLU A 273 27.05 4.82 -2.12
CA GLU A 273 28.36 5.08 -1.49
C GLU A 273 29.23 5.99 -2.36
N ASN A 274 29.42 5.61 -3.63
CA ASN A 274 30.22 6.35 -4.61
C ASN A 274 29.39 7.23 -5.56
N PHE A 275 28.09 7.42 -5.26
CA PHE A 275 27.23 8.27 -6.09
C PHE A 275 27.38 9.73 -5.69
N GLU A 276 27.58 10.60 -6.68
CA GLU A 276 27.78 12.05 -6.54
C GLU A 276 27.02 12.79 -7.64
N LYS A 277 26.49 13.97 -7.30
CA LYS A 277 25.79 14.84 -8.24
C LYS A 277 25.67 16.28 -7.76
#